data_AF-A0A831XJD9-F1
#
_entry.id   AF-A0A831XJD9-F1
#
_cell.length_a   1.000
_cell.length_b   1.000
_cell.length_c   1.000
_cell.angle_alpha   90.00
_cell.angle_beta   90.00
_cell.angle_gamma   90.00
#
_symmetry.space_group_name_H-M   'P 1'
#
loop_
_entity.id
_entity.type
_entity.pdbx_description
1 polymer ?
#
loop_
_entity_poly.entity_id
_entity_poly.type
_entity_poly.pdbx_seq_one_letter_code
_entity_poly.pdbx_strand_id
1 'polypeptide(L)'
;MALVVGCLCLLGRRATAEEPWVVYEGRGGPGEGKHIVFIAGDDEYRSEESMPQMAKILAKHHGFKCTVLWTINPETGEIDPATMDHIPGLETLET
;
A
#
# COMPACT_ATOMS: atom_id res chain seq x y z
N MET A 1 31.61 -42.32 17.55
CA MET A 1 30.95 -41.04 17.94
C MET A 1 31.35 -40.00 16.91
N ALA A 2 30.71 -40.03 15.73
CA ALA A 2 30.97 -39.08 14.66
C ALA A 2 29.87 -38.01 14.73
N LEU A 3 30.28 -36.79 15.08
CA LEU A 3 29.38 -35.64 15.16
C LEU A 3 29.11 -35.17 13.72
N VAL A 4 27.98 -35.57 13.15
CA VAL A 4 27.49 -34.97 11.90
C VAL A 4 26.91 -33.62 12.26
N VAL A 5 27.69 -32.56 12.06
CA VAL A 5 27.18 -31.18 12.12
C VAL A 5 26.30 -30.98 10.88
N GLY A 6 25.00 -31.21 11.06
CA GLY A 6 23.99 -30.86 10.07
C GLY A 6 23.98 -29.35 9.90
N CYS A 7 24.45 -28.88 8.74
CA CYS A 7 24.33 -27.48 8.34
C CYS A 7 22.84 -27.16 8.21
N LEU A 8 22.29 -26.48 9.21
CA LEU A 8 20.93 -25.95 9.16
C LEU A 8 20.93 -24.80 8.17
N CYS A 9 20.68 -25.11 6.89
CA CYS A 9 20.42 -24.10 5.86
C CYS A 9 19.21 -23.29 6.30
N LEU A 10 19.45 -22.12 6.90
CA LEU A 10 18.46 -21.09 7.10
C LEU A 10 17.94 -20.71 5.71
N LEU A 11 16.76 -21.19 5.33
CA LEU A 11 16.05 -20.65 4.17
C LEU A 11 15.74 -19.18 4.49
N GLY A 12 16.63 -18.29 4.04
CA GLY A 12 16.41 -16.86 4.07
C GLY A 12 15.14 -16.56 3.29
N ARG A 13 14.09 -16.13 3.99
CA ARG A 13 12.87 -15.59 3.39
C ARG A 13 13.30 -14.37 2.57
N ARG A 14 13.25 -14.46 1.24
CA ARG A 14 13.38 -13.27 0.39
C ARG A 14 12.24 -12.33 0.78
N ALA A 15 12.57 -11.14 1.28
CA ALA A 15 11.60 -10.07 1.36
C ALA A 15 11.16 -9.79 -0.08
N THR A 16 9.90 -10.06 -0.38
CA THR A 16 9.27 -9.49 -1.57
C THR A 16 9.19 -7.99 -1.32
N ALA A 17 9.50 -7.16 -2.32
CA ALA A 17 9.23 -5.74 -2.21
C ALA A 17 7.76 -5.59 -1.82
N GLU A 18 7.50 -4.97 -0.67
CA GLU A 18 6.14 -4.67 -0.28
C GLU A 18 5.57 -3.71 -1.32
N GLU A 19 4.36 -3.98 -1.76
CA GLU A 19 3.60 -3.07 -2.59
C GLU A 19 3.55 -1.71 -1.87
N PRO A 20 3.99 -0.60 -2.48
CA PRO A 20 4.07 0.70 -1.81
C PRO A 20 2.70 1.39 -1.79
N TRP A 21 1.65 0.64 -1.46
CA TRP A 21 0.28 1.11 -1.30
C TRP A 21 -0.41 0.33 -0.17
N VAL A 22 -1.55 0.85 0.30
CA VAL A 22 -2.40 0.15 1.26
C VAL A 22 -3.77 -0.12 0.68
N VAL A 23 -4.29 -1.32 0.94
CA VAL A 23 -5.66 -1.71 0.62
C VAL A 23 -6.44 -1.91 1.91
N TYR A 24 -7.58 -1.23 2.02
CA TYR A 24 -8.59 -1.43 3.03
C TYR A 24 -9.79 -2.12 2.40
N GLU A 25 -10.04 -3.35 2.82
CA GLU A 25 -11.23 -4.08 2.38
C GLU A 25 -12.50 -3.50 3.00
N GLY A 26 -13.51 -3.32 2.15
CA GLY A 26 -14.83 -2.85 2.55
C GLY A 26 -15.56 -3.87 3.42
N ARG A 27 -16.38 -3.37 4.34
CA ARG A 27 -17.40 -4.18 5.03
C ARG A 27 -18.76 -4.04 4.32
N GLY A 28 -19.82 -4.67 4.84
CA GLY A 28 -21.17 -4.42 4.33
C GLY A 28 -21.58 -2.95 4.52
N GLY A 29 -22.25 -2.36 3.52
CA GLY A 29 -22.69 -0.97 3.55
C GLY A 29 -23.00 -0.37 2.18
N PRO A 30 -23.34 0.93 2.11
CA PRO A 30 -23.72 1.59 0.85
C PRO A 30 -22.63 1.59 -0.24
N GLY A 31 -21.36 1.41 0.15
CA GLY A 31 -20.20 1.33 -0.73
C GLY A 31 -19.87 -0.08 -1.23
N GLU A 32 -20.65 -1.09 -0.86
CA GLU A 32 -20.40 -2.48 -1.27
C GLU A 32 -20.38 -2.63 -2.79
N GLY A 33 -19.41 -3.38 -3.31
CA GLY A 33 -19.16 -3.53 -4.74
C GLY A 33 -18.56 -2.30 -5.43
N LYS A 34 -18.19 -1.25 -4.68
CA LYS A 34 -17.51 -0.05 -5.21
C LYS A 34 -16.07 0.03 -4.68
N HIS A 35 -15.20 0.58 -5.51
CA HIS A 35 -13.79 0.77 -5.21
C HIS A 35 -13.44 2.25 -5.34
N ILE A 36 -12.85 2.83 -4.29
CA ILE A 36 -12.27 4.16 -4.29
C ILE A 36 -10.75 4.02 -4.29
N VAL A 37 -10.08 4.66 -5.26
CA VAL A 37 -8.62 4.77 -5.29
C VAL A 37 -8.24 6.20 -4.91
N PHE A 38 -7.48 6.34 -3.83
CA PHE A 38 -6.89 7.60 -3.40
C PHE A 38 -5.51 7.73 -4.00
N ILE A 39 -5.23 8.86 -4.65
CA ILE A 39 -3.90 9.23 -5.13
C ILE A 39 -3.40 10.32 -4.18
N ALA A 40 -2.44 9.97 -3.32
CA ALA A 40 -1.80 10.88 -2.38
C ALA A 40 -0.37 11.20 -2.85
N GLY A 41 0.07 12.43 -2.65
CA GLY A 41 1.31 12.94 -3.23
C GLY A 41 1.22 14.44 -3.52
N ASP A 42 0.46 15.15 -2.68
CA ASP A 42 0.31 16.60 -2.79
C ASP A 42 1.23 17.27 -1.77
N ASP A 43 2.17 18.07 -2.26
CA ASP A 43 3.19 18.70 -1.41
C ASP A 43 2.59 19.71 -0.41
N GLU A 44 1.34 20.14 -0.64
CA GLU A 44 0.71 21.21 0.11
C GLU A 44 -0.09 20.77 1.34
N TYR A 45 -0.81 19.65 1.29
CA TYR A 45 -1.79 19.28 2.33
C TYR A 45 -1.47 17.98 3.09
N ARG A 46 -0.33 17.36 2.79
CA ARG A 46 0.13 16.13 3.44
C ARG A 46 -0.93 15.02 3.35
N SER A 47 -1.49 14.82 2.16
CA SER A 47 -2.51 13.79 1.91
C SER A 47 -2.03 12.39 2.28
N GLU A 48 -0.72 12.17 2.33
CA GLU A 48 -0.08 10.90 2.70
C GLU A 48 -0.41 10.47 4.13
N GLU A 49 -0.71 11.42 5.02
CA GLU A 49 -1.16 11.13 6.39
C GLU A 49 -2.68 11.07 6.52
N SER A 50 -3.39 11.99 5.85
CA SER A 50 -4.84 12.14 6.03
C SER A 50 -5.66 11.14 5.22
N MET A 51 -5.27 10.83 3.97
CA MET A 51 -6.01 9.94 3.07
C MET A 51 -6.03 8.48 3.56
N PRO A 52 -4.98 7.91 4.16
CA PRO A 52 -5.06 6.57 4.74
C PRO A 52 -6.11 6.45 5.84
N GLN A 53 -6.26 7.47 6.69
CA GLN A 53 -7.31 7.46 7.72
C GLN A 53 -8.70 7.64 7.11
N MET A 54 -8.84 8.52 6.11
CA MET A 54 -10.10 8.67 5.38
C MET A 54 -10.53 7.36 4.70
N ALA A 55 -9.61 6.72 3.96
CA ALA A 55 -9.82 5.44 3.30
C ALA A 55 -10.26 4.36 4.30
N LYS A 56 -9.60 4.28 5.46
CA LYS A 56 -9.96 3.35 6.52
C LYS A 56 -11.36 3.60 7.09
N ILE A 57 -11.74 4.86 7.27
CA ILE A 57 -13.09 5.23 7.74
C ILE A 57 -14.14 4.80 6.71
N LEU A 58 -13.94 5.13 5.43
CA LEU A 58 -14.86 4.77 4.36
C LEU A 58 -15.01 3.24 4.22
N ALA A 59 -13.90 2.51 4.27
CA ALA A 59 -13.94 1.05 4.20
C ALA A 59 -14.65 0.42 5.40
N LYS A 60 -14.33 0.88 6.61
CA LYS A 60 -14.87 0.32 7.85
C LYS A 60 -16.35 0.65 8.06
N HIS A 61 -16.76 1.88 7.76
CA HIS A 61 -18.09 2.40 8.13
C HIS A 61 -19.07 2.45 6.97
N HIS A 62 -18.58 2.53 5.73
CA HIS A 62 -19.44 2.68 4.55
C HIS A 62 -19.29 1.53 3.54
N GLY A 63 -18.30 0.65 3.71
CA GLY A 63 -18.20 -0.59 2.96
C GLY A 63 -17.51 -0.51 1.61
N PHE A 64 -16.85 0.63 1.31
CA PHE A 64 -16.03 0.75 0.12
C PHE A 64 -14.77 -0.11 0.22
N LYS A 65 -14.37 -0.77 -0.87
CA LYS A 65 -12.95 -1.11 -1.01
C LYS A 65 -12.18 0.19 -1.24
N CYS A 66 -11.10 0.41 -0.51
CA CYS A 66 -10.26 1.59 -0.69
C CYS A 66 -8.80 1.18 -0.91
N THR A 67 -8.19 1.74 -1.94
CA THR A 67 -6.72 1.67 -2.14
C THR A 67 -6.15 3.06 -1.98
N VAL A 68 -5.01 3.22 -1.31
CA VAL A 68 -4.27 4.48 -1.24
C VAL A 68 -2.90 4.29 -1.87
N LEU A 69 -2.65 5.06 -2.93
CA LEU A 69 -1.39 5.13 -3.65
C LEU A 69 -0.64 6.39 -3.21
N TRP A 70 0.68 6.33 -3.26
CA TRP A 70 1.57 7.44 -2.92
C TRP A 70 2.53 7.75 -4.05
N THR A 71 3.01 8.99 -4.11
CA THR A 71 4.25 9.32 -4.82
C THR A 71 5.43 8.70 -4.08
N ILE A 72 6.28 7.98 -4.81
CA ILE A 72 7.40 7.22 -4.24
C ILE A 72 8.69 7.68 -4.89
N ASN A 73 9.67 8.09 -4.10
CA ASN A 73 10.99 8.37 -4.62
C ASN A 73 11.61 7.07 -5.19
N PRO A 74 11.94 7.00 -6.50
CA PRO A 74 12.40 5.75 -7.12
C PRO A 74 13.80 5.32 -6.67
N GLU A 75 14.61 6.24 -6.12
CA GLU A 75 15.95 5.94 -5.63
C GLU A 75 15.93 5.37 -4.20
N THR A 76 15.09 5.93 -3.33
CA THR A 76 15.03 5.54 -1.92
C THR A 76 13.92 4.53 -1.60
N GLY A 77 12.86 4.50 -2.41
CA GLY A 77 11.65 3.71 -2.15
C GLY A 77 10.75 4.32 -1.06
N GLU A 78 11.02 5.55 -0.61
CA GLU A 78 10.24 6.22 0.42
C GLU A 78 9.08 7.03 -0.18
N ILE A 79 8.05 7.26 0.63
CA ILE A 79 6.97 8.20 0.28
C ILE A 79 7.55 9.60 0.24
N ASP A 80 7.44 10.26 -0.91
CA ASP A 80 8.03 11.57 -1.17
C ASP A 80 7.06 12.44 -1.99
N PRO A 81 6.39 13.42 -1.37
CA PRO A 81 5.46 14.33 -2.06
C PRO A 81 6.15 15.19 -3.14
N ALA A 82 7.47 15.38 -3.07
CA ALA A 82 8.21 16.11 -4.10
C ALA A 82 8.43 15.29 -5.38
N THR A 83 8.14 13.98 -5.36
CA THR A 83 8.19 13.12 -6.54
C THR A 83 6.95 13.36 -7.40
N MET A 84 7.15 13.88 -8.61
CA MET A 84 6.04 14.36 -9.47
C MET A 84 5.49 13.32 -10.45
N ASP A 85 6.24 12.25 -10.76
CA ASP A 85 5.98 11.38 -11.92
C ASP A 85 6.01 9.88 -11.62
N HIS A 86 6.13 9.50 -10.35
CA HIS A 86 6.25 8.09 -9.96
C HIS A 86 5.26 7.71 -8.86
N ILE A 87 4.14 7.12 -9.30
CA ILE A 87 3.07 6.59 -8.45
C ILE A 87 2.85 5.12 -8.85
N PRO A 88 3.46 4.16 -8.14
CA PRO A 88 3.21 2.74 -8.37
C PRO A 88 1.75 2.36 -8.04
N GLY A 89 1.20 1.36 -8.74
CA GLY A 89 -0.15 0.84 -8.46
C GLY A 89 -1.28 1.52 -9.25
N LEU A 90 -0.95 2.43 -10.19
CA LEU A 90 -1.93 3.12 -11.04
C LEU A 90 -2.75 2.18 -11.94
N GLU A 91 -2.29 0.96 -12.21
CA GLU A 91 -3.06 -0.10 -12.87
C GLU A 91 -4.38 -0.43 -12.12
N THR A 92 -4.46 -0.09 -10.83
CA THR A 92 -5.70 -0.20 -10.04
C THR A 92 -6.82 0.69 -10.56
N LEU A 93 -6.52 1.69 -11.38
CA LEU A 93 -7.50 2.58 -12.01
C LEU A 93 -8.18 1.96 -13.24
N GLU A 94 -7.65 0.85 -13.76
CA GLU A 94 -8.25 0.15 -14.91
C GLU A 94 -9.60 -0.47 -14.51
N THR A 95 -10.60 -0.36 -15.40
CA THR A 95 -11.99 -0.80 -15.19
C THR A 95 -12.35 -2.01 -16.01
#